data_AF-A0A1Q9TIP4-F1
#
_entry.id   AF-A0A1Q9TIP4-F1
#
_cell.length_a   1.000
_cell.length_b   1.000
_cell.length_c   1.000
_cell.angle_alpha   90.00
_cell.angle_beta   90.00
_cell.angle_gamma   90.00
#
_symmetry.space_group_name_H-M   'P 1'
#
loop_
_entity.id
_entity.type
_entity.pdbx_description
1 polymer ?
#
loop_
_entity_poly.entity_id
_entity_poly.type
_entity_poly.pdbx_seq_one_letter_code
_entity_poly.pdbx_strand_id
1 'polypeptide(L)'
;MEIAGQLGLARNTVRRFARAATADELLARDGTGKRPTLLQPFDSYLRQRFMEGCTNAAGLWREIRARGYRGGCTSVRDHIRPWRATVPPREPQPQPEPLTVRMVTAWITRHPDALDEDQRDALTDVLSRCPELERLSRRVAGFAQLMTDRRGHELEGWVKAAHEEKIAELDSFIWGLRRDLDAVRAGLTLPYSSGVVEGHVNRLKMLKRQMYGRAKPDLLRKRVLLAA
;
A
#
# COMPACT_ATOMS: atom_id res chain seq x y z
N MET A 1 -47.51 -42.08 25.78
CA MET A 1 -46.09 -41.76 25.51
C MET A 1 -45.69 -42.01 24.05
N GLU A 2 -46.57 -42.56 23.21
CA GLU A 2 -46.31 -42.79 21.78
C GLU A 2 -46.11 -41.51 20.96
N ILE A 3 -46.86 -40.45 21.25
CA ILE A 3 -46.87 -39.20 20.45
C ILE A 3 -45.47 -38.58 20.33
N ALA A 4 -44.65 -38.62 21.37
CA ALA A 4 -43.29 -38.07 21.35
C ALA A 4 -42.33 -38.88 20.46
N GLY A 5 -42.48 -40.22 20.44
CA GLY A 5 -41.66 -41.12 19.61
C GLY A 5 -42.05 -41.07 18.13
N GLN A 6 -43.35 -40.96 17.84
CA GLN A 6 -43.85 -40.86 16.46
C GLN A 6 -43.52 -39.52 15.80
N LEU A 7 -43.52 -38.42 16.57
CA LEU A 7 -43.26 -37.08 16.04
C LEU A 7 -41.79 -36.63 16.18
N GLY A 8 -40.93 -37.42 16.83
CA GLY A 8 -39.53 -37.05 17.08
C GLY A 8 -39.36 -35.80 17.96
N LEU A 9 -40.37 -35.43 18.74
CA LEU A 9 -40.37 -34.22 19.56
C LEU A 9 -40.05 -34.53 21.02
N ALA A 10 -39.31 -33.61 21.66
CA ALA A 10 -39.05 -33.69 23.10
C ALA A 10 -40.37 -33.66 23.89
N ARG A 11 -40.46 -34.47 24.95
CA ARG A 11 -41.68 -34.63 25.77
C ARG A 11 -42.26 -33.31 26.30
N ASN A 12 -41.39 -32.35 26.62
CA ASN A 12 -41.79 -31.03 27.09
C ASN A 12 -42.46 -30.19 25.99
N THR A 13 -42.01 -30.34 24.74
CA THR A 13 -42.61 -29.69 23.57
C THR A 13 -43.99 -30.29 23.27
N VAL A 14 -44.12 -31.62 23.34
CA VAL A 14 -45.41 -32.31 23.16
C VAL A 14 -46.41 -31.88 24.22
N ARG A 15 -46.01 -31.81 25.50
CA ARG A 15 -46.88 -31.30 26.57
C ARG A 15 -47.27 -29.84 26.39
N ARG A 16 -46.36 -29.00 25.88
CA ARG A 16 -46.66 -27.60 25.57
C ARG A 16 -47.71 -27.49 24.47
N PHE A 17 -47.55 -28.27 23.41
CA PHE A 17 -48.47 -28.25 22.26
C PHE A 17 -49.84 -28.82 22.62
N ALA A 18 -49.89 -29.90 23.40
CA ALA A 18 -51.15 -30.50 23.84
C ALA A 18 -51.95 -29.64 24.83
N ARG A 19 -51.32 -28.66 25.48
CA ARG A 19 -51.97 -27.76 26.47
C ARG A 19 -52.39 -26.43 25.87
N ALA A 20 -51.94 -26.09 24.68
CA ALA A 20 -52.33 -24.85 24.01
C ALA A 20 -53.72 -25.02 23.38
N ALA A 21 -54.62 -24.08 23.63
CA ALA A 21 -55.97 -24.11 23.09
C ALA A 21 -56.03 -23.60 21.65
N THR A 22 -55.06 -22.77 21.24
CA THR A 22 -54.97 -22.19 19.89
C THR A 22 -53.54 -22.18 19.37
N ALA A 23 -53.39 -22.12 18.04
CA ALA A 23 -52.08 -21.99 17.40
C ALA A 23 -51.37 -20.68 17.81
N ASP A 24 -52.13 -19.61 18.04
CA ASP A 24 -51.58 -18.32 18.46
C ASP A 24 -50.89 -18.38 19.83
N GLU A 25 -51.34 -19.23 20.77
CA GLU A 25 -50.65 -19.43 22.06
C GLU A 25 -49.27 -20.08 21.90
N LEU A 26 -49.07 -20.85 20.82
CA LEU A 26 -47.78 -21.45 20.49
C LEU A 26 -46.87 -20.50 19.73
N LEU A 27 -47.46 -19.59 18.95
CA LEU A 27 -46.77 -18.58 18.14
C LEU A 27 -46.45 -17.30 18.92
N ALA A 28 -47.24 -16.94 19.94
CA ALA A 28 -47.05 -15.72 20.75
C ALA A 28 -45.73 -15.69 21.56
N ARG A 29 -44.96 -16.77 21.53
CA ARG A 29 -43.58 -16.81 22.02
C ARG A 29 -42.61 -16.93 20.85
N ASP A 30 -42.56 -15.87 20.06
CA ASP A 30 -41.39 -15.52 19.24
C ASP A 30 -40.18 -15.36 20.16
N GLY A 31 -39.53 -16.50 20.44
CA GLY A 31 -38.30 -16.71 21.21
C GLY A 31 -37.91 -15.62 22.22
N THR A 32 -38.10 -15.88 23.52
CA THR A 32 -37.49 -15.10 24.63
C THR A 32 -37.72 -13.59 24.49
N GLY A 33 -38.73 -13.06 25.19
CA GLY A 33 -39.02 -11.62 25.24
C GLY A 33 -37.75 -10.78 25.15
N LYS A 34 -37.64 -9.98 24.07
CA LYS A 34 -36.44 -9.24 23.68
C LYS A 34 -35.75 -8.69 24.92
N ARG A 35 -34.67 -9.33 25.36
CA ARG A 35 -33.86 -8.81 26.47
C ARG A 35 -33.44 -7.40 26.08
N PRO A 36 -33.52 -6.41 26.98
CA PRO A 36 -32.97 -5.08 26.73
C PRO A 36 -31.54 -5.26 26.22
N THR A 37 -31.29 -4.88 24.98
CA THR A 37 -29.94 -4.99 24.44
C THR A 37 -29.09 -3.96 25.18
N LEU A 38 -27.83 -4.30 25.51
CA LEU A 38 -26.89 -3.37 26.16
C LEU A 38 -26.71 -2.05 25.38
N LEU A 39 -27.20 -1.99 24.14
CA LEU A 39 -27.21 -0.83 23.24
C LEU A 39 -28.41 0.09 23.41
N GLN A 40 -29.49 -0.37 24.03
CA GLN A 40 -30.73 0.41 24.17
C GLN A 40 -30.53 1.77 24.86
N PRO A 41 -29.69 1.90 25.92
CA PRO A 41 -29.39 3.22 26.51
C PRO A 41 -28.62 4.17 25.59
N PHE A 42 -27.95 3.64 24.56
CA PHE A 42 -27.12 4.41 23.63
C PHE A 42 -27.81 4.64 22.28
N ASP A 43 -29.06 4.18 22.08
CA ASP A 43 -29.76 4.24 20.79
C ASP A 43 -29.95 5.69 20.31
N SER A 44 -30.42 6.58 21.18
CA SER A 44 -30.63 8.00 20.88
C SER A 44 -29.33 8.68 20.45
N TYR A 45 -28.24 8.42 21.16
CA TYR A 45 -26.92 8.94 20.83
C TYR A 45 -26.41 8.42 19.48
N LEU A 46 -26.54 7.10 19.25
CA LEU A 46 -26.12 6.49 17.99
C LEU A 46 -26.93 7.05 16.82
N ARG A 47 -28.25 7.26 16.95
CA ARG A 47 -29.08 7.88 15.92
C ARG A 47 -28.67 9.32 15.65
N GLN A 48 -28.43 10.11 16.70
CA GLN A 48 -27.98 11.49 16.56
C GLN A 48 -26.66 11.56 15.77
N ARG A 49 -25.64 10.81 16.19
CA ARG A 49 -24.34 10.76 15.51
C ARG A 49 -24.44 10.25 14.08
N PHE A 50 -25.35 9.30 13.84
CA PHE A 50 -25.61 8.78 12.51
C PHE A 50 -26.24 9.85 11.59
N MET A 51 -27.19 10.66 12.10
CA MET A 51 -27.75 11.80 11.37
C MET A 51 -26.73 12.93 11.14
N GLU A 52 -25.77 13.11 12.05
CA GLU A 52 -24.61 14.01 11.89
C GLU A 52 -23.59 13.50 10.85
N GLY A 53 -23.85 12.35 10.20
CA GLY A 53 -23.02 11.80 9.14
C GLY A 53 -21.94 10.82 9.60
N CYS A 54 -21.89 10.47 10.90
CA CYS A 54 -20.95 9.48 11.43
C CYS A 54 -21.49 8.06 11.18
N THR A 55 -21.21 7.50 10.01
CA THR A 55 -21.68 6.14 9.63
C THR A 55 -20.69 5.02 10.01
N ASN A 56 -19.48 5.35 10.49
CA ASN A 56 -18.44 4.38 10.86
C ASN A 56 -18.76 3.67 12.19
N ALA A 57 -19.12 2.38 12.12
CA ALA A 57 -19.45 1.55 13.28
C ALA A 57 -18.30 1.46 14.32
N ALA A 58 -17.04 1.43 13.88
CA ALA A 58 -15.89 1.34 14.77
C ALA A 58 -15.63 2.67 15.50
N GLY A 59 -15.92 3.80 14.84
CA GLY A 59 -15.90 5.13 15.46
C GLY A 59 -16.99 5.26 16.53
N LEU A 60 -18.23 4.97 16.16
CA LEU A 60 -19.38 4.99 17.07
C LEU A 60 -19.19 4.05 18.27
N TRP A 61 -18.64 2.85 18.05
CA TRP A 61 -18.33 1.91 19.13
C TRP A 61 -17.32 2.47 20.12
N ARG A 62 -16.24 3.13 19.66
CA ARG A 62 -15.26 3.78 20.55
C ARG A 62 -15.92 4.89 21.38
N GLU A 63 -16.78 5.70 20.76
CA GLU A 63 -17.50 6.79 21.43
C GLU A 63 -18.43 6.26 22.54
N ILE A 64 -19.24 5.24 22.26
CA ILE A 64 -20.13 4.69 23.29
C ILE A 64 -19.38 3.87 24.34
N ARG A 65 -18.25 3.24 23.98
CA ARG A 65 -17.38 2.54 24.93
C ARG A 65 -16.79 3.50 25.96
N ALA A 66 -16.37 4.69 25.54
CA ALA A 66 -15.94 5.75 26.45
C ALA A 66 -17.08 6.22 27.39
N ARG A 67 -18.34 6.09 26.94
CA ARG A 67 -19.54 6.40 27.72
C ARG A 67 -20.07 5.22 28.54
N GLY A 68 -19.29 4.15 28.69
CA GLY A 68 -19.61 3.01 29.55
C GLY A 68 -20.23 1.79 28.85
N TYR A 69 -20.32 1.79 27.51
CA TYR A 69 -20.76 0.60 26.77
C TYR A 69 -19.74 -0.54 26.89
N ARG A 70 -20.20 -1.72 27.32
CA ARG A 70 -19.36 -2.92 27.51
C ARG A 70 -19.50 -3.99 26.43
N GLY A 71 -20.31 -3.75 25.40
CA GLY A 71 -20.51 -4.71 24.32
C GLY A 71 -19.50 -4.61 23.18
N GLY A 72 -19.62 -5.53 22.23
CA GLY A 72 -18.71 -5.63 21.08
C GLY A 72 -19.02 -4.65 19.94
N CYS A 73 -18.01 -4.36 19.12
CA CYS A 73 -18.17 -3.52 17.92
C CYS A 73 -19.15 -4.13 16.90
N THR A 74 -19.25 -5.46 16.84
CA THR A 74 -20.18 -6.17 15.95
C THR A 74 -21.64 -5.85 16.30
N SER A 75 -22.00 -5.80 17.59
CA SER A 75 -23.35 -5.45 18.01
C SER A 75 -23.74 -4.03 17.59
N VAL A 76 -22.80 -3.07 17.67
CA VAL A 76 -23.01 -1.70 17.17
C VAL A 76 -23.20 -1.71 15.66
N ARG A 77 -22.38 -2.48 14.93
CA ARG A 77 -22.47 -2.60 13.47
C ARG A 77 -23.82 -3.16 13.03
N ASP A 78 -24.30 -4.20 13.69
CA ASP A 78 -25.59 -4.83 13.37
C ASP A 78 -26.76 -3.89 13.72
N HIS A 79 -26.64 -3.15 14.82
CA HIS A 79 -27.66 -2.19 15.25
C HIS A 79 -27.84 -1.01 14.28
N ILE A 80 -26.74 -0.49 13.72
CA ILE A 80 -26.80 0.63 12.76
C ILE A 80 -26.98 0.18 11.30
N ARG A 81 -26.90 -1.13 11.03
CA ARG A 81 -27.03 -1.70 9.67
C ARG A 81 -28.35 -1.31 8.98
N PRO A 82 -29.52 -1.34 9.65
CA PRO A 82 -30.77 -0.90 9.06
C PRO A 82 -30.77 0.59 8.68
N TRP A 83 -30.09 1.45 9.45
CA TRP A 83 -30.02 2.89 9.18
C TRP A 83 -29.14 3.20 7.96
N ARG A 84 -28.20 2.32 7.62
CA ARG A 84 -27.39 2.48 6.39
C ARG A 84 -28.19 2.21 5.13
N ALA A 85 -29.29 1.46 5.20
CA ALA A 85 -30.17 1.24 4.05
C ALA A 85 -30.99 2.49 3.70
N THR A 86 -31.12 3.45 4.63
CA THR A 86 -31.87 4.70 4.43
C THR A 86 -30.99 5.87 4.01
N VAL A 87 -29.67 5.71 3.98
CA VAL A 87 -28.72 6.74 3.55
C VAL A 87 -28.15 6.33 2.20
N PRO A 88 -28.14 7.21 1.17
CA PRO A 88 -27.50 6.88 -0.09
C PRO A 88 -26.03 6.50 0.15
N PRO A 89 -25.48 5.51 -0.59
CA PRO A 89 -24.07 5.14 -0.46
C PRO A 89 -23.21 6.40 -0.56
N ARG A 90 -22.44 6.70 0.49
CA ARG A 90 -21.47 7.80 0.44
C ARG A 90 -20.50 7.47 -0.67
N GLU A 91 -20.37 8.37 -1.64
CA GLU A 91 -19.32 8.26 -2.64
C GLU A 91 -17.99 8.10 -1.90
N PRO A 92 -17.16 7.10 -2.25
CA PRO A 92 -15.87 6.94 -1.63
C PRO A 92 -15.12 8.26 -1.79
N GLN A 93 -14.86 8.92 -0.67
CA GLN A 93 -14.03 10.13 -0.71
C GLN A 93 -12.66 9.71 -1.23
N PRO A 94 -12.08 10.45 -2.19
CA PRO A 94 -10.74 10.17 -2.66
C PRO A 94 -9.83 10.26 -1.44
N GLN A 95 -9.30 9.12 -1.02
CA GLN A 95 -8.22 9.10 -0.04
C GLN A 95 -6.97 9.51 -0.81
N PRO A 96 -6.16 10.46 -0.31
CA PRO A 96 -4.88 10.76 -0.93
C PRO A 96 -4.09 9.46 -1.03
N GLU A 97 -3.54 9.18 -2.20
CA GLU A 97 -2.74 7.97 -2.39
C GLU A 97 -1.62 7.95 -1.36
N PRO A 98 -1.45 6.83 -0.62
CA PRO A 98 -0.42 6.76 0.39
C PRO A 98 0.95 6.88 -0.28
N LEU A 99 1.81 7.74 0.28
CA LEU A 99 3.19 7.86 -0.17
C LEU A 99 3.89 6.49 -0.11
N THR A 100 4.45 6.06 -1.24
CA THR A 100 5.18 4.80 -1.33
C THR A 100 6.68 5.04 -1.41
N VAL A 101 7.48 4.06 -0.97
CA VAL A 101 8.95 4.09 -1.10
C VAL A 101 9.38 4.34 -2.54
N ARG A 102 8.66 3.75 -3.52
CA ARG A 102 8.94 3.91 -4.94
C ARG A 102 8.73 5.36 -5.41
N MET A 103 7.70 6.04 -4.91
CA MET A 103 7.45 7.45 -5.25
C MET A 103 8.57 8.33 -4.73
N VAL A 104 8.92 8.20 -3.45
CA VAL A 104 10.00 8.99 -2.84
C VAL A 104 11.35 8.75 -3.54
N THR A 105 11.67 7.49 -3.83
CA THR A 105 12.89 7.14 -4.57
C THR A 105 12.90 7.73 -5.98
N ALA A 106 11.76 7.70 -6.68
CA ALA A 106 11.62 8.30 -8.00
C ALA A 106 11.79 9.83 -7.95
N TRP A 107 11.29 10.50 -6.91
CA TRP A 107 11.47 11.94 -6.73
C TRP A 107 12.93 12.31 -6.42
N ILE A 108 13.60 11.57 -5.54
CA ILE A 108 15.02 11.78 -5.20
C ILE A 108 15.95 11.61 -6.41
N THR A 109 15.62 10.69 -7.33
CA THR A 109 16.45 10.36 -8.49
C THR A 109 16.08 11.14 -9.76
N ARG A 110 15.02 11.94 -9.73
CA ARG A 110 14.57 12.76 -10.85
C ARG A 110 15.17 14.17 -10.77
N HIS A 111 15.31 14.82 -11.93
CA HIS A 111 15.72 16.23 -11.98
C HIS A 111 14.73 17.11 -11.20
N PRO A 112 15.17 18.04 -10.32
CA PRO A 112 14.29 18.88 -9.52
C PRO A 112 13.22 19.63 -10.31
N ASP A 113 13.56 20.12 -11.51
CA ASP A 113 12.65 20.86 -12.39
C ASP A 113 11.52 20.00 -12.99
N ALA A 114 11.63 18.67 -12.89
CA ALA A 114 10.62 17.73 -13.40
C ALA A 114 9.65 17.23 -12.32
N LEU A 115 9.73 17.78 -11.10
CA LEU A 115 8.74 17.59 -10.04
C LEU A 115 7.71 18.72 -10.13
N ASP A 116 6.44 18.42 -9.85
CA ASP A 116 5.43 19.46 -9.62
C ASP A 116 5.52 20.01 -8.18
N GLU A 117 4.71 21.01 -7.87
CA GLU A 117 4.72 21.69 -6.56
C GLU A 117 4.33 20.73 -5.43
N ASP A 118 3.25 19.96 -5.61
CA ASP A 118 2.79 18.98 -4.63
C ASP A 118 3.84 17.90 -4.34
N GLN A 119 4.56 17.43 -5.36
CA GLN A 119 5.65 16.46 -5.22
C GLN A 119 6.85 17.05 -4.48
N ARG A 120 7.20 18.31 -4.74
CA ARG A 120 8.28 19.00 -4.02
C ARG A 120 7.93 19.19 -2.55
N ASP A 121 6.70 19.58 -2.25
CA ASP A 121 6.24 19.77 -0.88
C ASP A 121 6.18 18.44 -0.13
N ALA A 122 5.64 17.39 -0.75
CA ALA A 122 5.61 16.05 -0.19
C ALA A 122 7.02 15.49 0.05
N LEU A 123 7.94 15.68 -0.90
CA LEU A 123 9.33 15.29 -0.72
C LEU A 123 9.98 16.06 0.44
N THR A 124 9.76 17.36 0.51
CA THR A 124 10.29 18.22 1.59
C THR A 124 9.80 17.76 2.97
N ASP A 125 8.50 17.46 3.10
CA ASP A 125 7.92 16.90 4.33
C ASP A 125 8.58 15.56 4.70
N VAL A 126 8.78 14.66 3.73
CA VAL A 126 9.46 13.37 3.97
C VAL A 126 10.91 13.58 4.45
N LEU A 127 11.68 14.43 3.78
CA LEU A 127 13.07 14.70 4.13
C LEU A 127 13.19 15.38 5.51
N SER A 128 12.23 16.23 5.88
CA SER A 128 12.20 16.87 7.21
C SER A 128 12.04 15.89 8.36
N ARG A 129 11.43 14.72 8.11
CA ARG A 129 11.18 13.67 9.11
C ARG A 129 12.32 12.67 9.24
N CYS A 130 13.23 12.62 8.27
CA CYS A 130 14.36 11.69 8.25
C CYS A 130 15.65 12.39 7.78
N PRO A 131 16.46 12.92 8.72
CA PRO A 131 17.72 13.60 8.41
C PRO A 131 18.74 12.73 7.66
N GLU A 132 18.74 11.41 7.88
CA GLU A 132 19.57 10.48 7.11
C GLU A 132 19.21 10.47 5.63
N LEU A 133 17.91 10.47 5.32
CA LEU A 133 17.40 10.49 3.95
C LEU A 133 17.66 11.84 3.27
N GLU A 134 17.59 12.94 4.02
CA GLU A 134 17.92 14.29 3.56
C GLU A 134 19.40 14.41 3.16
N ARG A 135 20.31 13.87 3.97
CA ARG A 135 21.73 13.81 3.65
C ARG A 135 22.00 12.91 2.45
N LEU A 136 21.33 11.75 2.36
CA LEU A 136 21.41 10.86 1.21
C LEU A 136 20.94 11.53 -0.08
N SER A 137 19.78 12.19 -0.07
CA SER A 137 19.20 12.83 -1.26
C SER A 137 20.13 13.93 -1.79
N ARG A 138 20.78 14.69 -0.90
CA ARG A 138 21.80 15.69 -1.27
C ARG A 138 23.01 15.05 -1.97
N ARG A 139 23.48 13.89 -1.50
CA ARG A 139 24.59 13.17 -2.15
C ARG A 139 24.19 12.62 -3.52
N VAL A 140 22.98 12.08 -3.66
CA VAL A 140 22.42 11.64 -4.95
C VAL A 140 22.35 12.80 -5.94
N ALA A 141 21.80 13.95 -5.52
CA ALA A 141 21.73 15.14 -6.35
C ALA A 141 23.13 15.63 -6.79
N GLY A 142 24.10 15.66 -5.88
CA GLY A 142 25.49 16.01 -6.21
C GLY A 142 26.13 15.06 -7.22
N PHE A 143 25.90 13.75 -7.10
CA PHE A 143 26.40 12.76 -8.06
C PHE A 143 25.76 12.91 -9.43
N ALA A 144 24.45 13.18 -9.47
CA ALA A 144 23.72 13.47 -10.69
C ALA A 144 24.29 14.70 -11.42
N GLN A 145 24.64 15.76 -10.68
CA GLN A 145 25.30 16.93 -11.28
C GLN A 145 26.68 16.58 -11.86
N LEU A 146 27.50 15.76 -11.17
CA LEU A 146 28.77 15.30 -11.74
C LEU A 146 28.59 14.56 -13.07
N MET A 147 27.55 13.73 -13.17
CA MET A 147 27.20 13.01 -14.40
C MET A 147 26.74 13.97 -15.50
N THR A 148 25.79 14.86 -15.20
CA THR A 148 25.18 15.78 -16.17
C THR A 148 26.20 16.79 -16.70
N ASP A 149 27.02 17.37 -15.81
CA ASP A 149 28.00 18.40 -16.16
C ASP A 149 29.33 17.81 -16.64
N ARG A 150 29.49 16.48 -16.57
CA ARG A 150 30.73 15.75 -16.87
C ARG A 150 31.94 16.28 -16.08
N ARG A 151 31.76 16.41 -14.75
CA ARG A 151 32.78 16.91 -13.81
C ARG A 151 33.52 15.79 -13.09
N GLY A 152 33.96 14.76 -13.80
CA GLY A 152 34.63 13.60 -13.20
C GLY A 152 35.90 13.92 -12.41
N HIS A 153 36.54 15.07 -12.62
CA HIS A 153 37.67 15.53 -11.81
C HIS A 153 37.29 15.84 -10.34
N GLU A 154 36.02 16.10 -10.05
CA GLU A 154 35.50 16.34 -8.69
C GLU A 154 35.06 15.05 -7.97
N LEU A 155 35.13 13.89 -8.64
CA LEU A 155 34.61 12.61 -8.12
C LEU A 155 35.21 12.23 -6.78
N GLU A 156 36.53 12.39 -6.59
CA GLU A 156 37.19 12.06 -5.33
C GLU A 156 36.69 12.92 -4.16
N GLY A 157 36.46 14.21 -4.42
CA GLY A 157 35.89 15.13 -3.44
C GLY A 157 34.47 14.72 -3.05
N TRP A 158 33.65 14.34 -4.04
CA TRP A 158 32.32 13.81 -3.78
C TRP A 158 32.36 12.50 -2.99
N VAL A 159 33.25 11.58 -3.33
CA VAL A 159 33.42 10.29 -2.61
C VAL A 159 33.80 10.54 -1.15
N LYS A 160 34.71 11.47 -0.88
CA LYS A 160 35.09 11.83 0.49
C LYS A 160 33.89 12.39 1.27
N ALA A 161 33.17 13.34 0.68
CA ALA A 161 32.01 13.97 1.32
C ALA A 161 30.87 12.96 1.55
N ALA A 162 30.66 12.01 0.64
CA ALA A 162 29.66 10.96 0.79
C ALA A 162 30.03 9.95 1.90
N HIS A 163 31.32 9.62 2.06
CA HIS A 163 31.80 8.75 3.14
C HIS A 163 31.63 9.39 4.53
N GLU A 164 31.82 10.71 4.62
CA GLU A 164 31.67 11.46 5.88
C GLU A 164 30.23 11.46 6.42
N GLU A 165 29.22 11.14 5.59
CA GLU A 165 27.81 11.04 6.01
C GLU A 165 27.53 9.85 6.93
N LYS A 166 28.42 8.85 6.95
CA LYS A 166 28.29 7.61 7.75
C LYS A 166 27.00 6.84 7.48
N ILE A 167 26.63 6.71 6.19
CA ILE A 167 25.49 5.93 5.72
C ILE A 167 26.02 4.65 5.06
N ALA A 168 25.69 3.49 5.63
CA ALA A 168 26.27 2.20 5.23
C ALA A 168 26.02 1.86 3.74
N GLU A 169 24.85 2.23 3.23
CA GLU A 169 24.46 2.04 1.83
C GLU A 169 25.32 2.88 0.88
N LEU A 170 25.72 4.09 1.29
CA LEU A 170 26.67 4.91 0.52
C LEU A 170 28.07 4.32 0.54
N ASP A 171 28.51 3.75 1.65
CA ASP A 171 29.84 3.14 1.76
C ASP A 171 30.01 1.96 0.80
N SER A 172 28.98 1.10 0.67
CA SER A 172 28.99 0.02 -0.32
C SER A 172 29.06 0.53 -1.75
N PHE A 173 28.35 1.63 -2.05
CA PHE A 173 28.39 2.26 -3.38
C PHE A 173 29.76 2.88 -3.67
N ILE A 174 30.33 3.61 -2.71
CA ILE A 174 31.66 4.22 -2.78
C ILE A 174 32.74 3.15 -3.01
N TRP A 175 32.64 2.00 -2.32
CA TRP A 175 33.57 0.90 -2.53
C TRP A 175 33.57 0.43 -3.99
N GLY A 176 32.39 0.30 -4.59
CA GLY A 176 32.24 -0.02 -6.01
C GLY A 176 32.88 1.03 -6.91
N LEU A 177 32.64 2.32 -6.64
CA LEU A 177 33.25 3.41 -7.43
C LEU A 177 34.78 3.40 -7.34
N ARG A 178 35.35 3.17 -6.16
CA ARG A 178 36.81 3.15 -5.96
C ARG A 178 37.49 2.01 -6.70
N ARG A 179 36.82 0.85 -6.82
CA ARG A 179 37.36 -0.30 -7.54
C ARG A 179 37.64 0.01 -9.01
N ASP A 180 36.81 0.84 -9.63
CA ASP A 180 36.88 1.19 -11.05
C ASP A 180 37.07 2.71 -11.25
N LEU A 181 37.81 3.37 -10.34
CA LEU A 181 37.87 4.83 -10.24
C LEU A 181 38.23 5.52 -11.55
N ASP A 182 39.25 5.02 -12.26
CA ASP A 182 39.68 5.59 -13.55
C ASP A 182 38.60 5.48 -14.61
N ALA A 183 37.90 4.34 -14.67
CA ALA A 183 36.82 4.11 -15.62
C ALA A 183 35.60 4.99 -15.31
N VAL A 184 35.23 5.11 -14.04
CA VAL A 184 34.15 6.00 -13.60
C VAL A 184 34.51 7.44 -13.90
N ARG A 185 35.72 7.89 -13.56
CA ARG A 185 36.20 9.24 -13.85
C ARG A 185 36.16 9.54 -15.34
N ALA A 186 36.59 8.60 -16.18
CA ALA A 186 36.50 8.72 -17.63
C ALA A 186 35.04 8.82 -18.11
N GLY A 187 34.14 7.97 -17.59
CA GLY A 187 32.71 8.02 -17.90
C GLY A 187 32.02 9.32 -17.46
N LEU A 188 32.51 9.94 -16.39
CA LEU A 188 32.05 11.24 -15.89
C LEU A 188 32.76 12.43 -16.54
N THR A 189 33.68 12.26 -17.49
CA THR A 189 34.45 13.38 -18.07
C THR A 189 34.37 13.40 -19.59
N LEU A 190 34.50 12.23 -20.22
CA LEU A 190 34.57 12.13 -21.67
C LEU A 190 33.18 12.27 -22.31
N PRO A 191 33.11 12.75 -23.57
CA PRO A 191 31.85 12.79 -24.32
C PRO A 191 31.42 11.42 -24.85
N TYR A 192 32.27 10.41 -24.74
CA TYR A 192 32.04 9.09 -25.30
C TYR A 192 31.23 8.23 -24.35
N SER A 193 30.21 7.54 -24.88
CA SER A 193 29.46 6.53 -24.14
C SER A 193 29.41 5.22 -24.93
N SER A 194 29.40 4.10 -24.22
CA SER A 194 29.17 2.77 -24.78
C SER A 194 27.69 2.51 -25.09
N GLY A 195 26.77 3.42 -24.76
CA GLY A 195 25.32 3.15 -24.77
C GLY A 195 24.77 2.65 -26.11
N VAL A 196 25.16 3.28 -27.23
CA VAL A 196 24.76 2.83 -28.57
C VAL A 196 25.34 1.45 -28.89
N VAL A 197 26.61 1.21 -28.53
CA VAL A 197 27.28 -0.07 -28.73
C VAL A 197 26.61 -1.16 -27.88
N GLU A 198 26.30 -0.86 -26.62
CA GLU A 198 25.58 -1.75 -25.71
C GLU A 198 24.18 -2.08 -26.21
N GLY A 199 23.47 -1.11 -26.80
CA GLY A 199 22.20 -1.32 -27.47
C GLY A 199 22.31 -2.34 -28.60
N HIS A 200 23.30 -2.18 -29.48
CA HIS A 200 23.59 -3.16 -30.54
C HIS A 200 23.96 -4.54 -29.98
N VAL A 201 24.81 -4.59 -28.94
CA VAL A 201 25.19 -5.83 -28.27
C VAL A 201 23.97 -6.51 -27.65
N ASN A 202 23.05 -5.76 -27.05
CA ASN A 202 21.82 -6.30 -26.47
C ASN A 202 20.88 -6.84 -27.55
N ARG A 203 20.71 -6.14 -28.68
CA ARG A 203 19.96 -6.66 -29.85
C ARG A 203 20.57 -7.97 -30.35
N LEU A 204 21.89 -8.04 -30.47
CA LEU A 204 22.61 -9.26 -30.87
C LEU A 204 22.42 -10.40 -29.86
N LYS A 205 22.54 -10.11 -28.56
CA LYS A 205 22.28 -11.09 -27.48
C LYS A 205 20.84 -11.59 -27.53
N MET A 206 19.87 -10.73 -27.80
CA MET A 206 18.46 -11.09 -27.94
C MET A 206 18.26 -12.05 -29.13
N LEU A 207 18.78 -11.71 -30.32
CA LEU A 207 18.72 -12.59 -31.49
C LEU A 207 19.40 -13.95 -31.23
N LYS A 208 20.55 -13.94 -30.55
CA LYS A 208 21.25 -15.17 -30.16
C LYS A 208 20.41 -16.01 -29.17
N ARG A 209 19.73 -15.38 -28.21
CA ARG A 209 18.83 -16.05 -27.24
C ARG A 209 17.59 -16.63 -27.90
N GLN A 210 16.98 -15.94 -28.86
CA GLN A 210 15.88 -16.47 -29.69
C GLN A 210 16.28 -17.75 -30.44
N MET A 211 17.57 -17.92 -30.72
CA MET A 211 18.13 -19.09 -31.38
C MET A 211 18.79 -20.08 -30.41
N TYR A 212 18.42 -20.04 -29.13
CA TYR A 212 18.94 -20.93 -28.08
C TYR A 212 20.48 -20.94 -28.00
N GLY A 213 21.12 -19.82 -28.29
CA GLY A 213 22.58 -19.70 -28.27
C GLY A 213 23.30 -20.26 -29.51
N ARG A 214 22.59 -20.88 -30.46
CA ARG A 214 23.18 -21.64 -31.59
C ARG A 214 23.53 -20.79 -32.82
N ALA A 215 23.35 -19.47 -32.73
CA ALA A 215 23.67 -18.56 -33.82
C ALA A 215 25.18 -18.26 -33.85
N LYS A 216 25.91 -18.95 -34.74
CA LYS A 216 27.32 -18.64 -35.07
C LYS A 216 27.42 -17.26 -35.77
N PRO A 217 28.60 -16.62 -35.79
CA PRO A 217 28.77 -15.25 -36.32
C PRO A 217 28.16 -15.04 -37.72
N ASP A 218 28.33 -15.98 -38.65
CA ASP A 218 27.80 -15.88 -40.00
C ASP A 218 26.26 -15.84 -40.03
N LEU A 219 25.63 -16.64 -39.17
CA LEU A 219 24.17 -16.72 -39.05
C LEU A 219 23.59 -15.48 -38.34
N LEU A 220 24.29 -14.99 -37.31
CA LEU A 220 23.95 -13.72 -36.67
C LEU A 220 24.05 -12.57 -37.68
N ARG A 221 25.13 -12.49 -38.46
CA ARG A 221 25.31 -11.47 -39.50
C ARG A 221 24.16 -11.49 -40.50
N LYS A 222 23.79 -12.66 -41.03
CA LYS A 222 22.64 -12.80 -41.95
C LYS A 222 21.34 -12.30 -41.32
N ARG A 223 21.04 -12.68 -40.06
CA ARG A 223 19.80 -12.25 -39.39
C ARG A 223 19.76 -10.75 -39.10
N VAL A 224 20.89 -10.13 -38.78
CA VAL A 224 20.95 -8.69 -38.53
C VAL A 224 20.73 -7.92 -39.83
N LEU A 225 21.39 -8.33 -40.93
CA LEU A 225 21.27 -7.68 -42.23
C LEU A 225 19.89 -7.85 -42.87
N LEU A 226 19.21 -8.97 -42.64
CA LEU A 226 17.89 -9.26 -43.19
C LEU A 226 16.71 -8.77 -42.34
N ALA A 227 16.97 -8.29 -41.11
CA ALA A 227 15.96 -7.75 -40.19
C ALA A 227 16.11 -6.23 -39.98
N ALA A 228 16.84 -5.56 -40.87
CA ALA A 228 17.01 -4.11 -40.92
C ALA A 228 15.99 -3.50 -41.89
#